data_AF-A0AAD5TTV2-F1
#
_entry.id   AF-A0AAD5TTV2-F1
#
_cell.length_a   1.000
_cell.length_b   1.000
_cell.length_c   1.000
_cell.angle_alpha   90.00
_cell.angle_beta   90.00
_cell.angle_gamma   90.00
#
_symmetry.space_group_name_H-M   'P 1'
#
loop_
_entity.id
_entity.type
_entity.pdbx_description
1 polymer ?
#
loop_
_entity_poly.entity_id
_entity_poly.type
_entity_poly.pdbx_seq_one_letter_code
_entity_poly.pdbx_strand_id
1 'polypeptide(L)'
;MINKNILKELNEYRKKLADQNHYSEPYFIFPNRTMHEIATLQPQTEEQLEEIHGMGPKRIEKYGKDILEILNKEQCIKQEHDEEDKKKGKKGKKGVQSKIGRFKMEEDEDLLRLAEEGLDAFEISKRLDRSPLAIVNRMEYYDYIYVPEEGKFKKDVHNEIPKYSNQGLFWTAEEDERLFKFALDNQLPIKEISKFLNRTEYSIQRRLETDGVFFDPKLNKWKRNKDLPEFHSKIGARWTEEEDKFLRSFYEKVITQEDLTDIATKLGRAEGGVGGRLIKLGFKHEKEKNEYRYRYMKEL
;
A
#
# COMPACT_ATOMS: atom_id res chain seq x y z
N MET A 1 -6.64 13.78 -15.17
CA MET A 1 -6.08 15.13 -14.92
C MET A 1 -6.81 15.64 -13.69
N ILE A 2 -6.10 16.05 -12.63
CA ILE A 2 -6.71 16.46 -11.36
C ILE A 2 -7.39 17.83 -11.55
N ASN A 3 -8.66 17.94 -11.16
CA ASN A 3 -9.36 19.23 -11.18
C ASN A 3 -8.87 20.08 -9.99
N LYS A 4 -8.10 21.15 -10.28
CA LYS A 4 -7.47 22.02 -9.27
C LYS A 4 -8.49 22.78 -8.41
N ASN A 5 -9.64 23.17 -8.97
CA ASN A 5 -10.68 23.87 -8.22
C ASN A 5 -11.36 22.95 -7.21
N ILE A 6 -11.77 21.75 -7.65
CA ILE A 6 -12.33 20.72 -6.75
C ILE A 6 -11.34 20.38 -5.63
N LEU A 7 -10.05 20.25 -5.95
CA LEU A 7 -9.04 19.96 -4.94
C LEU A 7 -8.89 21.09 -3.92
N LYS A 8 -9.04 22.36 -4.34
CA LYS A 8 -9.02 23.52 -3.46
C LYS A 8 -10.23 23.51 -2.52
N GLU A 9 -11.43 23.36 -3.06
CA GLU A 9 -12.68 23.31 -2.28
C GLU A 9 -12.68 22.15 -1.27
N LEU A 10 -12.22 20.96 -1.68
CA LEU A 10 -12.08 19.82 -0.77
C LEU A 10 -11.08 20.07 0.35
N ASN A 11 -9.99 20.82 0.09
CA ASN A 11 -9.03 21.20 1.12
C ASN A 11 -9.64 22.17 2.13
N GLU A 12 -10.39 23.17 1.67
CA GLU A 12 -11.05 24.15 2.54
C GLU A 12 -12.13 23.45 3.40
N TYR A 13 -12.93 22.58 2.79
CA TYR A 13 -13.90 21.75 3.51
C TYR A 13 -13.22 20.86 4.58
N ARG A 14 -12.14 20.17 4.20
CA ARG A 14 -11.39 19.29 5.10
C ARG A 14 -10.76 20.06 6.26
N LYS A 15 -10.22 21.24 6.01
CA LYS A 15 -9.65 22.12 7.05
C LYS A 15 -10.73 22.57 8.04
N LYS A 16 -11.87 23.04 7.53
CA LYS A 16 -13.01 23.45 8.36
C LYS A 16 -13.49 22.31 9.28
N LEU A 17 -13.59 21.09 8.75
CA LEU A 17 -13.94 19.93 9.56
C LEU A 17 -12.89 19.61 10.62
N ALA A 18 -11.61 19.71 10.29
CA ALA A 18 -10.54 19.48 11.26
C ALA A 18 -10.59 20.49 12.41
N ASP A 19 -10.78 21.78 12.10
CA ASP A 19 -10.93 22.83 13.10
C ASP A 19 -12.15 22.57 14.01
N GLN A 20 -13.29 22.19 13.44
CA GLN A 20 -14.52 21.86 14.17
C GLN A 20 -14.39 20.64 15.09
N ASN A 21 -13.54 19.67 14.71
CA ASN A 21 -13.32 18.45 15.48
C ASN A 21 -12.04 18.55 16.35
N HIS A 22 -11.43 19.73 16.44
CA HIS A 22 -10.18 20.00 17.17
C HIS A 22 -9.01 19.09 16.78
N TYR A 23 -8.94 18.71 15.51
CA TYR A 23 -7.77 18.02 14.97
C TYR A 23 -6.68 19.03 14.64
N SER A 24 -5.44 18.69 14.99
CA SER A 24 -4.28 19.53 14.68
C SER A 24 -4.01 19.62 13.18
N GLU A 25 -4.48 18.64 12.39
CA GLU A 25 -4.20 18.56 10.96
C GLU A 25 -5.40 18.09 10.11
N PRO A 26 -5.61 18.65 8.91
CA PRO A 26 -6.74 18.29 8.04
C PRO A 26 -6.80 16.82 7.61
N TYR A 27 -5.66 16.14 7.49
CA TYR A 27 -5.62 14.75 6.99
C TYR A 27 -6.27 13.73 7.94
N PHE A 28 -6.55 14.09 9.20
CA PHE A 28 -7.27 13.23 10.15
C PHE A 28 -8.73 12.95 9.74
N ILE A 29 -9.32 13.85 8.94
CA ILE A 29 -10.67 13.66 8.39
C ILE A 29 -10.65 12.57 7.28
N PHE A 30 -9.86 12.81 6.24
CA PHE A 30 -9.51 11.82 5.21
C PHE A 30 -8.15 12.16 4.56
N PRO A 31 -7.39 11.14 4.11
CA PRO A 31 -6.02 11.32 3.63
C PRO A 31 -5.96 12.06 2.30
N ASN A 32 -4.80 12.64 1.98
CA ASN A 32 -4.59 13.41 0.74
C ASN A 32 -4.92 12.59 -0.52
N ARG A 33 -4.58 11.29 -0.49
CA ARG A 33 -4.92 10.35 -1.56
C ARG A 33 -6.41 10.34 -1.88
N THR A 34 -7.28 10.32 -0.87
CA THR A 34 -8.73 10.35 -1.05
C THR A 34 -9.18 11.64 -1.75
N MET A 35 -8.62 12.80 -1.38
CA MET A 35 -8.93 14.06 -2.07
C MET A 35 -8.51 14.07 -3.53
N HIS A 36 -7.30 13.58 -3.81
CA HIS A 36 -6.79 13.53 -5.18
C HIS A 36 -7.61 12.57 -6.04
N GLU A 37 -8.02 11.44 -5.49
CA GLU A 37 -8.91 10.49 -6.18
C GLU A 37 -10.28 11.11 -6.43
N ILE A 38 -10.91 11.77 -5.44
CA ILE A 38 -12.19 12.49 -5.61
C ILE A 38 -12.06 13.60 -6.67
N ALA A 39 -11.02 14.43 -6.61
CA ALA A 39 -10.79 15.52 -7.57
C ALA A 39 -10.44 15.01 -8.99
N THR A 40 -10.01 13.76 -9.12
CA THR A 40 -9.70 13.12 -10.40
C THR A 40 -10.91 12.43 -10.99
N LEU A 41 -11.58 11.60 -10.20
CA LEU A 41 -12.68 10.72 -10.62
C LEU A 41 -14.03 11.44 -10.58
N GLN A 42 -14.16 12.48 -9.75
CA GLN A 42 -15.36 13.31 -9.62
C GLN A 42 -16.64 12.47 -9.47
N PRO A 43 -16.73 11.63 -8.42
CA PRO A 43 -17.88 10.76 -8.20
C PRO A 43 -19.17 11.57 -8.10
N GLN A 44 -20.25 11.02 -8.64
CA GLN A 44 -21.57 11.64 -8.73
C GLN A 44 -22.57 11.01 -7.77
N THR A 45 -22.24 9.85 -7.21
CA THR A 45 -23.11 9.12 -6.29
C THR A 45 -22.31 8.58 -5.12
N GLU A 46 -23.01 8.17 -4.05
CA GLU A 46 -22.40 7.56 -2.88
C GLU A 46 -21.75 6.20 -3.22
N GLU A 47 -22.33 5.44 -4.15
CA GLU A 47 -21.74 4.18 -4.63
C GLU A 47 -20.40 4.43 -5.33
N GLN A 48 -20.28 5.52 -6.09
CA GLN A 48 -19.01 5.91 -6.73
C GLN A 48 -18.00 6.43 -5.70
N LEU A 49 -18.47 7.00 -4.58
CA LEU A 49 -17.58 7.35 -3.46
C LEU A 49 -17.04 6.10 -2.77
N GLU A 50 -17.79 5.00 -2.72
CA GLU A 50 -17.34 3.73 -2.12
C GLU A 50 -16.15 3.11 -2.87
N GLU A 51 -16.05 3.37 -4.18
CA GLU A 51 -14.91 2.95 -5.00
C GLU A 51 -13.64 3.78 -4.74
N ILE A 52 -13.74 4.93 -4.05
CA ILE A 52 -12.62 5.80 -3.71
C ILE A 52 -11.85 5.22 -2.52
N HIS A 53 -10.52 5.16 -2.65
CA HIS A 53 -9.68 4.65 -1.58
C HIS A 53 -9.84 5.49 -0.29
N GLY A 54 -10.23 4.82 0.80
CA GLY A 54 -10.40 5.45 2.11
C GLY A 54 -11.77 6.06 2.37
N MET A 55 -12.73 5.91 1.44
CA MET A 55 -14.14 6.28 1.61
C MET A 55 -15.01 5.04 1.89
N GLY A 56 -14.83 4.46 3.09
CA GLY A 56 -15.72 3.38 3.53
C GLY A 56 -17.09 3.88 4.00
N PRO A 57 -18.07 2.98 4.27
CA PRO A 57 -19.45 3.33 4.58
C PRO A 57 -19.62 4.40 5.67
N LYS A 58 -18.85 4.31 6.77
CA LYS A 58 -18.88 5.29 7.87
C LYS A 58 -18.44 6.70 7.47
N ARG A 59 -17.51 6.82 6.51
CA ARG A 59 -17.03 8.12 6.01
C ARG A 59 -17.96 8.68 4.94
N ILE A 60 -18.58 7.83 4.13
CA ILE A 60 -19.62 8.23 3.19
C ILE A 60 -20.84 8.75 3.95
N GLU A 61 -21.30 8.04 4.97
CA GLU A 61 -22.38 8.50 5.84
C GLU A 61 -22.09 9.86 6.47
N LYS A 62 -20.83 10.10 6.88
CA LYS A 62 -20.44 11.32 7.58
C LYS A 62 -20.09 12.51 6.68
N TYR A 63 -19.54 12.27 5.48
CA TYR A 63 -18.95 13.31 4.62
C TYR A 63 -19.43 13.26 3.16
N GLY A 64 -20.06 12.17 2.74
CA GLY A 64 -20.38 11.89 1.34
C GLY A 64 -21.29 12.94 0.71
N LYS A 65 -22.36 13.33 1.42
CA LYS A 65 -23.30 14.36 0.95
C LYS A 65 -22.61 15.70 0.65
N ASP A 66 -21.78 16.18 1.58
CA ASP A 66 -21.08 17.46 1.42
C ASP A 66 -20.05 17.40 0.28
N ILE A 67 -19.35 16.26 0.16
CA ILE A 67 -18.40 16.01 -0.93
C ILE A 67 -19.12 16.05 -2.28
N LEU A 68 -20.26 15.37 -2.42
CA LEU A 68 -21.06 15.39 -3.65
C LEU A 68 -21.58 16.79 -3.96
N GLU A 69 -21.94 17.59 -2.95
CA GLU A 69 -22.37 18.97 -3.14
C GLU A 69 -21.23 19.86 -3.69
N ILE A 70 -20.01 19.72 -3.15
CA ILE A 70 -18.81 20.40 -3.67
C ILE A 70 -18.57 20.05 -5.14
N LEU A 71 -18.71 18.76 -5.47
CA LEU A 71 -18.51 18.27 -6.84
C LEU A 71 -19.58 18.81 -7.80
N ASN A 72 -20.83 18.89 -7.36
CA ASN A 72 -21.94 19.40 -8.17
C ASN A 72 -21.82 20.92 -8.43
N LYS A 73 -21.39 21.71 -7.44
CA LYS A 73 -21.16 23.16 -7.61
C LYS A 73 -20.15 23.46 -8.72
N GLU A 74 -19.05 22.71 -8.76
CA GLU A 74 -18.01 22.85 -9.78
C GLU A 74 -18.46 22.40 -11.18
N GLN A 75 -19.54 21.64 -11.28
CA GLN A 75 -20.14 21.26 -12.57
C GLN A 75 -21.13 22.30 -13.07
N CYS A 76 -21.90 22.92 -12.18
CA CYS A 76 -22.79 24.03 -12.55
C CYS A 76 -22.01 25.24 -13.09
N ILE A 77 -20.85 25.55 -12.51
CA ILE A 77 -19.97 26.64 -12.99
C ILE A 77 -19.42 26.35 -14.40
N LYS A 78 -19.27 25.08 -14.79
CA LYS A 78 -18.85 24.69 -16.14
C LYS A 78 -19.97 24.83 -17.16
N GLN A 79 -21.24 24.63 -16.75
CA GLN A 79 -22.39 24.72 -17.64
C GLN A 79 -22.65 26.15 -18.15
N GLU A 80 -22.31 27.19 -17.38
CA GLU A 80 -22.42 28.59 -17.83
C GLU A 80 -21.31 28.98 -18.81
N HIS A 81 -20.12 28.37 -18.72
CA HIS A 81 -18.97 28.68 -19.55
C HIS A 81 -18.88 27.83 -20.84
N ASP A 82 -19.56 26.67 -20.89
CA ASP A 82 -19.54 25.74 -22.03
C ASP A 82 -20.54 26.10 -23.16
N GLU A 83 -21.51 27.00 -22.95
CA GLU A 83 -22.46 27.44 -24.01
C GLU A 83 -21.80 28.31 -25.10
N GLU A 84 -20.75 29.07 -24.78
CA GLU A 84 -20.09 29.94 -25.76
C GLU A 84 -19.04 29.23 -26.63
N ASP A 85 -18.45 28.11 -26.18
CA ASP A 85 -17.13 27.70 -26.69
C ASP A 85 -17.06 26.39 -27.50
N LYS A 86 -18.17 25.67 -27.76
CA LYS A 86 -18.10 24.36 -28.45
C LYS A 86 -19.07 24.14 -29.60
N LYS A 87 -19.24 25.17 -30.45
CA LYS A 87 -19.10 24.98 -31.90
C LYS A 87 -17.61 24.76 -32.21
N LYS A 88 -17.06 23.56 -31.96
CA LYS A 88 -15.87 22.99 -32.66
C LYS A 88 -15.41 21.66 -32.01
N GLY A 89 -15.78 20.56 -32.66
CA GLY A 89 -14.87 19.49 -33.06
C GLY A 89 -14.13 18.66 -31.99
N LYS A 90 -14.71 17.49 -31.68
CA LYS A 90 -14.09 16.33 -31.03
C LYS A 90 -12.80 15.84 -31.73
N LYS A 91 -11.75 15.52 -30.96
CA LYS A 91 -10.93 14.30 -31.12
C LYS A 91 -10.37 13.85 -29.77
N GLY A 92 -10.71 12.63 -29.36
CA GLY A 92 -10.18 12.00 -28.15
C GLY A 92 -8.72 11.56 -28.30
N LYS A 93 -8.02 11.37 -27.18
CA LYS A 93 -6.79 10.57 -27.13
C LYS A 93 -6.76 9.65 -25.90
N LYS A 94 -6.29 8.45 -26.20
CA LYS A 94 -6.20 7.19 -25.45
C LYS A 94 -5.46 7.33 -24.11
N GLY A 95 -5.91 6.58 -23.10
CA GLY A 95 -5.20 6.45 -21.82
C GLY A 95 -3.89 5.68 -21.98
N VAL A 96 -2.83 6.19 -21.34
CA VAL A 96 -1.52 5.52 -21.28
C VAL A 96 -1.55 4.50 -20.15
N GLN A 97 -1.11 3.28 -20.46
CA GLN A 97 -1.12 2.13 -19.56
C GLN A 97 0.23 2.07 -18.82
N SER A 98 0.36 2.74 -17.66
CA SER A 98 1.63 2.76 -16.91
C SER A 98 1.85 1.48 -16.10
N LYS A 99 3.10 1.12 -15.78
CA LYS A 99 3.43 -0.01 -14.90
C LYS A 99 2.80 0.14 -13.49
N ILE A 100 1.97 -0.84 -13.09
CA ILE A 100 1.26 -0.90 -11.79
C ILE A 100 2.03 -1.76 -10.74
N GLY A 101 3.24 -2.21 -11.04
CA GLY A 101 4.03 -3.11 -10.16
C GLY A 101 4.80 -2.41 -9.02
N ARG A 102 5.53 -3.17 -8.19
CA ARG A 102 6.48 -2.60 -7.22
C ARG A 102 7.69 -1.99 -7.95
N PHE A 103 8.35 -0.99 -7.35
CA PHE A 103 9.63 -0.50 -7.83
C PHE A 103 10.71 -1.56 -7.65
N LYS A 104 11.58 -1.72 -8.66
CA LYS A 104 12.79 -2.54 -8.56
C LYS A 104 13.97 -1.68 -8.10
N MET A 105 15.00 -2.31 -7.53
CA MET A 105 16.21 -1.59 -7.11
C MET A 105 16.87 -0.79 -8.24
N GLU A 106 17.01 -1.40 -9.43
CA GLU A 106 17.53 -0.74 -10.64
C GLU A 106 16.68 0.49 -11.05
N GLU A 107 15.37 0.40 -10.85
CA GLU A 107 14.42 1.49 -11.16
C GLU A 107 14.52 2.64 -10.14
N ASP A 108 14.90 2.34 -8.90
CA ASP A 108 15.14 3.34 -7.86
C ASP A 108 16.46 4.10 -8.09
N GLU A 109 17.50 3.42 -8.57
CA GLU A 109 18.76 4.06 -8.96
C GLU A 109 18.54 5.08 -10.08
N ASP A 110 17.77 4.71 -11.10
CA ASP A 110 17.38 5.62 -12.17
C ASP A 110 16.50 6.76 -11.64
N LEU A 111 15.54 6.47 -10.76
CA LEU A 111 14.69 7.49 -10.14
C LEU A 111 15.51 8.56 -9.41
N LEU A 112 16.46 8.14 -8.57
CA LEU A 112 17.32 9.06 -7.80
C LEU A 112 18.22 9.89 -8.71
N ARG A 113 18.87 9.25 -9.68
CA ARG A 113 19.71 9.95 -10.66
C ARG A 113 18.92 11.01 -11.41
N LEU A 114 17.72 10.68 -11.90
CA LEU A 114 16.88 11.63 -12.63
C LEU A 114 16.43 12.81 -11.77
N ALA A 115 16.16 12.57 -10.49
CA ALA A 115 15.84 13.64 -9.54
C ALA A 115 17.06 14.54 -9.25
N GLU A 116 18.26 13.97 -9.13
CA GLU A 116 19.52 14.73 -8.98
C GLU A 116 19.89 15.55 -10.22
N GLU A 117 19.56 15.04 -11.41
CA GLU A 117 19.64 15.78 -12.68
C GLU A 117 18.63 16.96 -12.74
N GLY A 118 17.74 17.08 -11.75
CA GLY A 118 16.84 18.21 -11.55
C GLY A 118 15.51 18.10 -12.30
N LEU A 119 15.13 16.89 -12.72
CA LEU A 119 13.89 16.63 -13.45
C LEU A 119 12.68 16.66 -12.51
N ASP A 120 11.55 17.07 -13.06
CA ASP A 120 10.29 17.09 -12.33
C ASP A 120 9.60 15.72 -12.27
N ALA A 121 8.60 15.58 -11.38
CA ALA A 121 7.88 14.32 -11.19
C ALA A 121 7.18 13.81 -12.47
N PHE A 122 6.76 14.70 -13.37
CA PHE A 122 6.12 14.35 -14.63
C PHE A 122 7.13 13.89 -15.69
N GLU A 123 8.31 14.49 -15.73
CA GLU A 123 9.40 14.11 -16.61
C GLU A 123 9.99 12.75 -16.23
N ILE A 124 10.16 12.51 -14.93
CA ILE A 124 10.59 11.21 -14.40
C ILE A 124 9.52 10.14 -14.66
N SER A 125 8.25 10.48 -14.45
CA SER A 125 7.11 9.60 -14.74
C SER A 125 7.12 9.08 -16.17
N LYS A 126 7.40 9.93 -17.16
CA LYS A 126 7.51 9.53 -18.57
C LYS A 126 8.69 8.60 -18.83
N ARG A 127 9.82 8.83 -18.16
CA ARG A 127 11.05 8.02 -18.34
C ARG A 127 10.92 6.63 -17.72
N LEU A 128 10.31 6.54 -16.54
CA LEU A 128 10.15 5.28 -15.80
C LEU A 128 8.86 4.52 -16.15
N ASP A 129 7.99 5.11 -16.98
CA ASP A 129 6.65 4.57 -17.30
C ASP A 129 5.82 4.30 -16.04
N ARG A 130 5.83 5.28 -15.13
CA ARG A 130 5.13 5.28 -13.85
C ARG A 130 4.20 6.46 -13.73
N SER A 131 3.22 6.40 -12.83
CA SER A 131 2.41 7.59 -12.54
C SER A 131 3.25 8.64 -11.79
N PRO A 132 3.03 9.95 -12.02
CA PRO A 132 3.74 11.01 -11.30
C PRO A 132 3.62 10.91 -9.78
N LEU A 133 2.47 10.44 -9.30
CA LEU A 133 2.26 10.21 -7.87
C LEU A 133 3.11 9.04 -7.34
N ALA A 134 3.30 7.97 -8.13
CA ALA A 134 4.18 6.88 -7.76
C ALA A 134 5.64 7.34 -7.66
N ILE A 135 6.07 8.25 -8.52
CA ILE A 135 7.38 8.90 -8.44
C ILE A 135 7.51 9.70 -7.13
N VAL A 136 6.57 10.60 -6.84
CA VAL A 136 6.61 11.45 -5.64
C VAL A 136 6.64 10.59 -4.37
N ASN A 137 5.72 9.64 -4.24
CA ASN A 137 5.67 8.75 -3.07
C ASN A 137 6.95 7.89 -2.93
N ARG A 138 7.60 7.54 -4.06
CA ARG A 138 8.84 6.76 -4.03
C ARG A 138 10.05 7.63 -3.69
N MET A 139 10.06 8.90 -4.08
CA MET A 139 11.11 9.86 -3.70
C MET A 139 11.08 10.21 -2.20
N GLU A 140 9.91 10.26 -1.60
CA GLU A 140 9.76 10.45 -0.14
C GLU A 140 10.43 9.34 0.68
N TYR A 141 10.57 8.12 0.13
CA TYR A 141 11.30 7.02 0.77
C TYR A 141 12.81 7.30 0.88
N TYR A 142 13.36 8.12 -0.02
CA TYR A 142 14.78 8.48 -0.06
C TYR A 142 15.05 9.85 0.55
N ASP A 143 14.13 10.32 1.41
CA ASP A 143 14.19 11.63 2.05
C ASP A 143 14.23 12.77 1.03
N TYR A 144 13.46 12.71 -0.06
CA TYR A 144 13.26 13.83 -0.98
C TYR A 144 11.83 14.38 -0.90
N ILE A 145 11.74 15.71 -0.87
CA ILE A 145 10.52 16.50 -0.91
C ILE A 145 10.30 17.00 -2.32
N TYR A 146 9.11 16.80 -2.88
CA TYR A 146 8.72 17.50 -4.10
C TYR A 146 8.26 18.92 -3.76
N VAL A 147 8.90 19.93 -4.35
CA VAL A 147 8.56 21.35 -4.21
C VAL A 147 7.76 21.78 -5.45
N PRO A 148 6.41 21.86 -5.37
CA PRO A 148 5.57 22.08 -6.54
C PRO A 148 5.80 23.42 -7.22
N GLU A 149 6.17 24.47 -6.46
CA GLU A 149 6.46 25.80 -6.99
C GLU A 149 7.72 25.82 -7.87
N GLU A 150 8.66 24.91 -7.60
CA GLU A 150 9.93 24.79 -8.33
C GLU A 150 9.93 23.63 -9.33
N GLY A 151 8.95 22.73 -9.23
CA GLY A 151 8.88 21.50 -10.01
C GLY A 151 10.02 20.54 -9.70
N LYS A 152 10.64 20.58 -8.51
CA LYS A 152 11.88 19.85 -8.22
C LYS A 152 11.81 19.03 -6.96
N PHE A 153 12.64 18.00 -6.89
CA PHE A 153 12.88 17.25 -5.65
C PHE A 153 14.05 17.87 -4.87
N LYS A 154 13.86 18.13 -3.58
CA LYS A 154 14.90 18.59 -2.65
C LYS A 154 15.08 17.56 -1.56
N LYS A 155 16.32 17.26 -1.18
CA LYS A 155 16.60 16.35 -0.07
C LYS A 155 16.15 16.98 1.25
N ASP A 156 15.32 16.29 2.01
CA ASP A 156 14.87 16.65 3.35
C ASP A 156 16.03 16.47 4.34
N VAL A 157 16.90 17.47 4.43
CA VAL A 157 18.06 17.46 5.34
C VAL A 157 17.65 17.65 6.80
N HIS A 158 16.39 18.02 7.08
CA HIS A 158 15.92 18.42 8.41
C HIS A 158 14.86 17.49 9.01
N ASN A 159 14.48 16.40 8.32
CA ASN A 159 13.41 15.47 8.72
C ASN A 159 12.08 16.20 8.99
N GLU A 160 11.74 17.18 8.16
CA GLU A 160 10.52 17.99 8.33
C GLU A 160 9.25 17.26 7.84
N ILE A 161 9.39 16.13 7.13
CA ILE A 161 8.27 15.27 6.72
C ILE A 161 7.98 14.19 7.79
N PRO A 162 6.70 14.02 8.21
CA PRO A 162 6.25 12.81 8.90
C PRO A 162 6.46 11.61 7.98
N LYS A 163 7.47 10.80 8.27
CA LYS A 163 7.85 9.64 7.46
C LYS A 163 6.64 8.73 7.27
N TYR A 164 6.19 8.53 6.04
CA TYR A 164 5.19 7.53 5.75
C TYR A 164 5.69 6.18 6.27
N SER A 165 4.83 5.48 7.00
CA SER A 165 5.21 4.21 7.60
C SER A 165 5.73 3.26 6.53
N ASN A 166 6.72 2.44 6.86
CA ASN A 166 7.20 1.35 6.01
C ASN A 166 6.13 0.24 5.77
N GLN A 167 4.83 0.58 5.69
CA GLN A 167 3.73 -0.31 5.38
C GLN A 167 3.91 -0.95 4.00
N GLY A 168 3.95 -2.28 3.96
CA GLY A 168 4.04 -3.05 2.72
C GLY A 168 5.46 -3.26 2.18
N LEU A 169 6.49 -2.70 2.82
CA LEU A 169 7.89 -3.00 2.52
C LEU A 169 8.33 -4.30 3.20
N PHE A 170 9.21 -5.04 2.55
CA PHE A 170 9.85 -6.20 3.15
C PHE A 170 10.77 -5.78 4.30
N TRP A 171 10.95 -6.66 5.29
CA TRP A 171 11.94 -6.49 6.34
C TRP A 171 13.32 -6.85 5.79
N THR A 172 14.31 -5.98 5.96
CA THR A 172 15.72 -6.32 5.66
C THR A 172 16.35 -7.08 6.82
N ALA A 173 17.48 -7.73 6.57
CA ALA A 173 18.23 -8.42 7.63
C ALA A 173 18.75 -7.44 8.69
N GLU A 174 19.20 -6.24 8.31
CA GLU A 174 19.67 -5.23 9.26
C GLU A 174 18.51 -4.63 10.07
N GLU A 175 17.34 -4.45 9.44
CA GLU A 175 16.12 -4.03 10.14
C GLU A 175 15.67 -5.07 11.16
N ASP A 176 15.68 -6.36 10.80
CA ASP A 176 15.35 -7.46 11.71
C ASP A 176 16.34 -7.51 12.88
N GLU A 177 17.65 -7.42 12.62
CA GLU A 177 18.67 -7.41 13.68
C GLU A 177 18.40 -6.29 14.70
N ARG A 178 18.12 -5.08 14.21
CA ARG A 178 17.76 -3.93 15.05
C ARG A 178 16.45 -4.17 15.80
N LEU A 179 15.42 -4.71 15.14
CA LEU A 179 14.15 -5.05 15.76
C LEU A 179 14.32 -6.01 16.93
N PHE A 180 15.02 -7.13 16.71
CA PHE A 180 15.21 -8.15 17.75
C PHE A 180 16.10 -7.64 18.87
N LYS A 181 17.13 -6.85 18.56
CA LYS A 181 17.95 -6.18 19.58
C LYS A 181 17.10 -5.25 20.45
N PHE A 182 16.30 -4.38 19.83
CA PHE A 182 15.41 -3.47 20.55
C PHE A 182 14.39 -4.20 21.43
N ALA A 183 13.79 -5.27 20.92
CA ALA A 183 12.79 -6.04 21.65
C ALA A 183 13.39 -6.93 22.75
N LEU A 184 14.37 -7.78 22.42
CA LEU A 184 14.85 -8.82 23.33
C LEU A 184 15.99 -8.37 24.24
N ASP A 185 16.93 -7.58 23.72
CA ASP A 185 18.11 -7.17 24.49
C ASP A 185 17.79 -5.91 25.30
N ASN A 186 17.18 -4.93 24.64
CA ASN A 186 16.89 -3.63 25.24
C ASN A 186 15.49 -3.56 25.89
N GLN A 187 14.61 -4.53 25.64
CA GLN A 187 13.25 -4.60 26.21
C GLN A 187 12.43 -3.34 25.97
N LEU A 188 12.61 -2.70 24.80
CA LEU A 188 11.94 -1.46 24.48
C LEU A 188 10.42 -1.68 24.25
N PRO A 189 9.57 -0.74 24.69
CA PRO A 189 8.14 -0.76 24.35
C PRO A 189 7.93 -0.66 22.84
N ILE A 190 6.89 -1.32 22.32
CA ILE A 190 6.60 -1.37 20.88
C ILE A 190 6.49 0.01 20.22
N LYS A 191 5.97 0.98 20.98
CA LYS A 191 5.82 2.37 20.54
C LYS A 191 7.15 3.08 20.31
N GLU A 192 8.19 2.76 21.08
CA GLU A 192 9.53 3.31 20.89
C GLU A 192 10.25 2.61 19.72
N ILE A 193 10.09 1.29 19.61
CA ILE A 193 10.60 0.51 18.47
C ILE A 193 10.00 1.03 17.15
N SER A 194 8.71 1.36 17.15
CA SER A 194 7.97 1.97 16.03
C SER A 194 8.63 3.24 15.51
N LYS A 195 9.04 4.14 16.41
CA LYS A 195 9.75 5.37 16.04
C LYS A 195 11.14 5.08 15.48
N PHE A 196 11.92 4.19 16.11
CA PHE A 196 13.29 3.90 15.69
C PHE A 196 13.36 3.20 14.33
N LEU A 197 12.41 2.33 14.02
CA LEU A 197 12.38 1.57 12.78
C LEU A 197 11.47 2.19 11.72
N ASN A 198 10.79 3.28 12.04
CA ASN A 198 9.81 3.92 11.18
C ASN A 198 8.76 2.92 10.62
N ARG A 199 8.28 2.02 11.48
CA ARG A 199 7.32 0.94 11.16
C ARG A 199 6.12 1.06 12.08
N THR A 200 4.93 0.70 11.60
CA THR A 200 3.75 0.70 12.48
C THR A 200 3.91 -0.31 13.62
N GLU A 201 3.32 -0.02 14.78
CA GLU A 201 3.31 -0.93 15.93
C GLU A 201 2.77 -2.31 15.52
N TYR A 202 1.71 -2.34 14.72
CA TYR A 202 1.16 -3.57 14.15
C TYR A 202 2.19 -4.35 13.32
N SER A 203 2.93 -3.68 12.43
CA SER A 203 3.94 -4.34 11.59
C SER A 203 5.06 -4.95 12.42
N ILE A 204 5.52 -4.22 13.45
CA ILE A 204 6.53 -4.68 14.40
C ILE A 204 6.03 -5.89 15.18
N GLN A 205 4.83 -5.80 15.74
CA GLN A 205 4.22 -6.89 16.50
C GLN A 205 4.14 -8.16 15.65
N ARG A 206 3.59 -8.06 14.44
CA ARG A 206 3.46 -9.20 13.53
C ARG A 206 4.82 -9.80 13.15
N ARG A 207 5.86 -8.98 12.99
CA ARG A 207 7.21 -9.46 12.67
C ARG A 207 7.83 -10.21 13.85
N LEU A 208 7.72 -9.68 15.06
CA LEU A 208 8.20 -10.35 16.28
C LEU A 208 7.46 -11.68 16.52
N GLU A 209 6.14 -11.68 16.39
CA GLU A 209 5.30 -12.89 16.53
C GLU A 209 5.65 -13.96 15.50
N THR A 210 6.00 -13.55 14.27
CA THR A 210 6.44 -14.46 13.20
C THR A 210 7.66 -15.29 13.61
N ASP A 211 8.58 -14.69 14.37
CA ASP A 211 9.81 -15.33 14.84
C ASP A 211 9.69 -15.83 16.30
N GLY A 212 8.45 -16.01 16.78
CA GLY A 212 8.14 -16.59 18.08
C GLY A 212 8.48 -15.69 19.27
N VAL A 213 8.58 -14.38 19.05
CA VAL A 213 8.80 -13.37 20.09
C VAL A 213 7.46 -12.71 20.45
N PHE A 214 7.11 -12.76 21.74
CA PHE A 214 5.84 -12.24 22.25
C PHE A 214 6.07 -11.30 23.42
N PHE A 215 5.18 -10.32 23.57
CA PHE A 215 5.17 -9.43 24.72
C PHE A 215 4.39 -10.08 25.87
N ASP A 216 5.03 -10.22 27.03
CA ASP A 216 4.40 -10.66 28.27
C ASP A 216 3.91 -9.43 29.05
N PRO A 217 2.61 -9.13 29.05
CA PRO A 217 2.09 -7.94 29.71
C PRO A 217 2.19 -8.01 31.23
N LYS A 218 2.32 -9.20 31.84
CA LYS A 218 2.49 -9.34 33.29
C LYS A 218 3.89 -8.96 33.74
N LEU A 219 4.88 -9.20 32.88
CA LEU A 219 6.28 -8.90 33.16
C LEU A 219 6.77 -7.63 32.46
N ASN A 220 5.92 -7.04 31.61
CA ASN A 220 6.22 -5.89 30.77
C ASN A 220 7.50 -6.10 29.94
N LYS A 221 7.66 -7.30 29.37
CA LYS A 221 8.88 -7.75 28.69
C LYS A 221 8.58 -8.60 27.47
N TRP A 222 9.41 -8.47 26.44
CA TRP A 222 9.46 -9.38 25.31
C TRP A 222 10.19 -10.66 25.67
N LYS A 223 9.64 -11.79 25.24
CA LYS A 223 10.22 -13.12 25.44
C LYS A 223 10.11 -13.96 24.18
N ARG A 224 11.12 -14.81 23.96
CA ARG A 224 10.99 -15.95 23.05
C ARG A 224 10.20 -17.05 23.73
N ASN A 225 9.27 -17.64 23.01
CA ASN A 225 8.56 -18.80 23.53
C ASN A 225 9.46 -20.03 23.49
N LYS A 226 9.87 -20.56 24.65
CA LYS A 226 10.69 -21.78 24.75
C LYS A 226 9.86 -23.05 24.98
N ASP A 227 8.57 -22.92 25.34
CA ASP A 227 7.77 -24.02 25.91
C ASP A 227 6.43 -24.27 25.21
N LEU A 228 6.13 -23.65 24.06
CA LEU A 228 4.98 -24.08 23.25
C LEU A 228 5.37 -25.28 22.38
N PRO A 229 4.56 -26.37 22.38
CA PRO A 229 4.76 -27.50 21.46
C PRO A 229 4.78 -26.98 20.02
N GLU A 230 5.55 -27.64 19.15
CA GLU A 230 5.88 -27.36 17.72
C GLU A 230 4.73 -26.95 16.79
N PHE A 231 3.89 -26.00 17.18
CA PHE A 231 3.03 -25.24 16.30
C PHE A 231 3.86 -24.03 15.82
N HIS A 232 4.93 -24.34 15.10
CA HIS A 232 5.65 -23.35 14.32
C HIS A 232 4.69 -22.84 13.25
N SER A 233 3.91 -21.82 13.59
CA SER A 233 3.24 -20.99 12.60
C SER A 233 4.34 -20.35 11.76
N LYS A 234 4.74 -21.01 10.66
CA LYS A 234 5.68 -20.48 9.66
C LYS A 234 5.04 -19.34 8.82
N ILE A 235 4.13 -18.58 9.41
CA ILE A 235 3.47 -17.43 8.79
C ILE A 235 4.54 -16.36 8.58
N GLY A 236 4.99 -16.17 7.34
CA GLY A 236 6.02 -15.18 7.00
C GLY A 236 7.46 -15.71 6.96
N ALA A 237 7.72 -16.96 7.37
CA ALA A 237 9.03 -17.59 7.17
C ALA A 237 9.34 -17.76 5.67
N ARG A 238 10.61 -17.66 5.26
CA ARG A 238 11.02 -17.92 3.87
C ARG A 238 10.73 -19.39 3.50
N TRP A 239 10.37 -19.63 2.25
CA TRP A 239 10.19 -20.99 1.71
C TRP A 239 11.54 -21.63 1.49
N THR A 240 11.73 -22.87 1.95
CA THR A 240 12.99 -23.60 1.74
C THR A 240 12.96 -24.40 0.43
N GLU A 241 14.13 -24.82 -0.04
CA GLU A 241 14.22 -25.68 -1.23
C GLU A 241 13.56 -27.04 -1.02
N GLU A 242 13.58 -27.59 0.20
CA GLU A 242 12.91 -28.85 0.55
C GLU A 242 11.38 -28.69 0.52
N GLU A 243 10.86 -27.57 1.02
CA GLU A 243 9.42 -27.26 0.96
C GLU A 243 8.98 -27.09 -0.50
N ASP A 244 9.76 -26.40 -1.33
CA ASP A 244 9.50 -26.29 -2.76
C ASP A 244 9.56 -27.66 -3.45
N LYS A 245 10.58 -28.48 -3.16
CA LYS A 245 10.72 -29.83 -3.71
C LYS A 245 9.52 -30.70 -3.33
N PHE A 246 9.04 -30.58 -2.09
CA PHE A 246 7.81 -31.23 -1.65
C PHE A 246 6.59 -30.75 -2.44
N LEU A 247 6.39 -29.45 -2.61
CA LEU A 247 5.27 -28.91 -3.41
C LEU A 247 5.36 -29.30 -4.90
N ARG A 248 6.57 -29.36 -5.48
CA ARG A 248 6.80 -29.81 -6.87
C ARG A 248 6.51 -31.30 -7.07
N SER A 249 6.52 -32.11 -6.01
CA SER A 249 6.10 -33.52 -6.10
C SER A 249 4.64 -33.71 -6.52
N PHE A 250 3.84 -32.63 -6.50
CA PHE A 250 2.44 -32.60 -6.92
C PHE A 250 2.24 -32.11 -8.37
N TYR A 251 3.31 -31.92 -9.17
CA TYR A 251 3.19 -31.44 -10.55
C TYR A 251 2.30 -32.30 -11.46
N GLU A 252 2.22 -33.60 -11.21
CA GLU A 252 1.37 -34.51 -12.00
C GLU A 252 -0.02 -34.73 -11.37
N LYS A 253 -0.33 -34.02 -10.27
CA LYS A 253 -1.56 -34.19 -9.49
C LYS A 253 -2.40 -32.92 -9.53
N VAL A 254 -3.71 -33.11 -9.32
CA VAL A 254 -4.62 -32.02 -8.97
C VAL A 254 -4.66 -31.94 -7.46
N ILE A 255 -4.37 -30.77 -6.90
CA ILE A 255 -4.47 -30.52 -5.46
C ILE A 255 -5.86 -29.97 -5.18
N THR A 256 -6.68 -30.74 -4.47
CA THR A 256 -8.00 -30.32 -4.00
C THR A 256 -7.89 -29.44 -2.75
N GLN A 257 -9.02 -28.93 -2.24
CA GLN A 257 -9.05 -28.21 -0.97
C GLN A 257 -8.61 -29.10 0.21
N GLU A 258 -9.03 -30.36 0.25
CA GLU A 258 -8.62 -31.31 1.30
C GLU A 258 -7.11 -31.59 1.23
N ASP A 259 -6.57 -31.80 0.02
CA ASP A 259 -5.12 -31.95 -0.17
C ASP A 259 -4.36 -30.71 0.30
N LEU A 260 -4.90 -29.50 0.06
CA LEU A 260 -4.29 -28.25 0.47
C LEU A 260 -4.20 -28.14 2.00
N THR A 261 -5.27 -28.54 2.71
CA THR A 261 -5.31 -28.60 4.18
C THR A 261 -4.27 -29.59 4.72
N ASP A 262 -4.14 -30.76 4.11
CA ASP A 262 -3.15 -31.77 4.50
C ASP A 262 -1.71 -31.31 4.24
N ILE A 263 -1.46 -30.69 3.08
CA ILE A 263 -0.17 -30.12 2.70
C ILE A 263 0.22 -29.01 3.68
N ALA A 264 -0.70 -28.11 3.99
CA ALA A 264 -0.51 -27.01 4.94
C ALA A 264 -0.15 -27.54 6.33
N THR A 265 -0.87 -28.56 6.80
CA THR A 265 -0.62 -29.24 8.07
C THR A 265 0.77 -29.88 8.10
N LYS A 266 1.15 -30.65 7.06
CA LYS A 266 2.47 -31.29 6.96
C LYS A 266 3.63 -30.30 6.93
N LEU A 267 3.43 -29.14 6.32
CA LEU A 267 4.46 -28.10 6.20
C LEU A 267 4.53 -27.17 7.42
N GLY A 268 3.55 -27.21 8.32
CA GLY A 268 3.39 -26.23 9.39
C GLY A 268 3.12 -24.82 8.84
N ARG A 269 2.38 -24.72 7.73
CA ARG A 269 2.10 -23.47 6.99
C ARG A 269 0.59 -23.21 6.97
N ALA A 270 0.18 -21.95 6.77
CA ALA A 270 -1.21 -21.63 6.51
C ALA A 270 -1.62 -22.03 5.07
N GLU A 271 -2.85 -22.49 4.86
CA GLU A 271 -3.38 -22.89 3.54
C GLU A 271 -3.21 -21.80 2.49
N GLY A 272 -3.55 -20.54 2.82
CA GLY A 272 -3.36 -19.41 1.92
C GLY A 272 -1.89 -19.16 1.55
N GLY A 273 -0.96 -19.48 2.45
CA GLY A 273 0.47 -19.41 2.20
C GLY A 273 0.92 -20.49 1.22
N VAL A 274 0.48 -21.73 1.42
CA VAL A 274 0.72 -22.87 0.51
C VAL A 274 0.14 -22.58 -0.86
N GLY A 275 -1.11 -22.14 -0.94
CA GLY A 275 -1.79 -21.78 -2.20
C GLY A 275 -1.05 -20.68 -2.95
N GLY A 276 -0.62 -19.62 -2.26
CA GLY A 276 0.20 -18.56 -2.84
C GLY A 276 1.56 -19.04 -3.34
N ARG A 277 2.18 -20.02 -2.67
CA ARG A 277 3.45 -20.61 -3.11
C ARG A 277 3.28 -21.52 -4.32
N LEU A 278 2.23 -22.36 -4.34
CA LEU A 278 1.88 -23.19 -5.49
C LEU A 278 1.74 -22.35 -6.77
N ILE A 279 1.06 -21.20 -6.69
CA ILE A 279 0.94 -20.27 -7.84
C ILE A 279 2.31 -19.81 -8.34
N LYS A 280 3.23 -19.45 -7.43
CA LYS A 280 4.61 -19.07 -7.80
C LYS A 280 5.42 -20.22 -8.39
N LEU A 281 5.07 -21.46 -8.08
CA LEU A 281 5.70 -22.68 -8.60
C LEU A 281 5.08 -23.18 -9.92
N GLY A 282 4.17 -22.41 -10.52
CA GLY A 282 3.55 -22.70 -11.82
C GLY A 282 2.22 -23.42 -11.77
N PHE A 283 1.60 -23.55 -10.59
CA PHE A 283 0.23 -24.05 -10.49
C PHE A 283 -0.79 -22.96 -10.83
N LYS A 284 -1.84 -23.33 -11.54
CA LYS A 284 -3.01 -22.48 -11.77
C LYS A 284 -4.11 -22.83 -10.78
N HIS A 285 -4.70 -21.80 -10.20
CA HIS A 285 -5.86 -21.91 -9.34
C HIS A 285 -7.14 -21.90 -10.18
N GLU A 286 -7.99 -22.92 -10.01
CA GLU A 286 -9.29 -23.06 -10.67
C GLU A 286 -10.41 -23.11 -9.62
N LYS A 287 -11.51 -22.43 -9.90
CA LYS A 287 -12.72 -22.46 -9.07
C LYS A 287 -13.84 -23.09 -9.88
N GLU A 288 -14.32 -24.26 -9.47
CA GLU A 288 -15.44 -24.94 -10.12
C GLU A 288 -16.46 -25.36 -9.05
N LYS A 289 -17.72 -24.91 -9.18
CA LYS A 289 -18.86 -25.30 -8.32
C LYS A 289 -18.56 -25.33 -6.80
N ASN A 290 -17.93 -24.28 -6.27
CA ASN A 290 -17.55 -24.10 -4.86
C ASN A 290 -16.36 -24.94 -4.35
N GLU A 291 -15.65 -25.65 -5.23
CA GLU A 291 -14.39 -26.33 -4.89
C GLU A 291 -13.20 -25.58 -5.50
N TYR A 292 -12.14 -25.43 -4.70
CA TYR A 292 -10.87 -24.85 -5.10
C TYR A 292 -9.89 -25.96 -5.44
N ARG A 293 -9.20 -25.83 -6.58
CA ARG A 293 -8.15 -26.78 -6.96
C ARG A 293 -6.96 -26.10 -7.63
N TYR A 294 -5.79 -26.71 -7.46
CA TYR A 294 -4.55 -26.29 -8.11
C TYR A 294 -4.07 -27.36 -9.09
N ARG A 295 -3.74 -26.95 -10.32
CA ARG A 295 -3.16 -27.82 -11.34
C ARG A 295 -1.90 -27.19 -11.91
N TYR A 296 -0.82 -27.97 -12.02
CA TYR A 296 0.41 -27.49 -12.64
C TYR A 296 0.20 -27.25 -14.14
N MET A 297 0.58 -26.07 -14.61
CA MET A 297 0.59 -25.76 -16.04
C MET A 297 1.95 -26.21 -16.58
N LYS A 298 1.99 -27.39 -17.22
CA LYS A 298 3.14 -27.77 -18.02
C LYS A 298 3.23 -26.73 -19.14
N GLU A 299 4.32 -25.95 -19.19
CA GLU A 299 4.55 -25.04 -20.31
C GLU A 299 4.46 -25.85 -21.61
N LEU A 300 3.59 -25.41 -22.52
CA LEU A 300 3.59 -25.81 -23.93
C LEU A 300 4.69 -25.04 -24.65
#